data_AF-A0AAT9QT68-F1
#
_entry.id   AF-A0AAT9QT68-F1
#
_cell.length_a   1.000
_cell.length_b   1.000
_cell.length_c   1.000
_cell.angle_alpha   90.00
_cell.angle_beta   90.00
_cell.angle_gamma   90.00
#
_symmetry.space_group_name_H-M   'P 1'
#
loop_
_entity.id
_entity.type
_entity.pdbx_description
1 polymer ?
#
loop_
_entity_poly.entity_id
_entity_poly.type
_entity_poly.pdbx_seq_one_letter_code
_entity_poly.pdbx_strand_id
1 'polypeptide(L)'
;MGAGCTWRDFPRLGMPTPVTEEAPRILSLWQGSWAAALTVGALVWGLILWAAIFHRRSRTRTEVPAQSRYNMPIEVLYTVVPLIIVSVLFYFTARDEAELMKQDVFPGHNVNVFEVTPTQEGTFRGKCAELCGVDHARMLFNVKVVSPQRYQEHLRGLADKGQRGFIPAGIEITEPARNNEPRKL
;
A
#
# COMPACT_ATOMS: atom_id res chain seq x y z
N MET A 1 -0.60 5.54 20.92
CA MET A 1 -0.78 6.49 19.80
C MET A 1 -1.63 5.78 18.77
N GLY A 2 -2.92 6.14 18.75
CA GLY A 2 -3.97 5.41 18.05
C GLY A 2 -3.89 5.57 16.53
N ALA A 3 -4.52 4.64 15.84
CA ALA A 3 -4.83 4.69 14.41
C ALA A 3 -5.86 5.79 14.11
N GLY A 4 -5.54 7.05 14.45
CA GLY A 4 -6.36 8.21 14.20
C GLY A 4 -5.65 9.11 13.21
N CYS A 5 -6.22 9.24 12.00
CA CYS A 5 -5.76 10.19 11.00
C CYS A 5 -5.62 11.57 11.67
N THR A 6 -4.40 12.11 11.73
CA THR A 6 -4.25 13.51 12.08
C THR A 6 -4.65 14.34 10.85
N TRP A 7 -5.13 15.58 11.03
CA TRP A 7 -5.50 16.44 9.89
C TRP A 7 -4.36 16.63 8.87
N ARG A 8 -3.11 16.40 9.28
CA ARG A 8 -1.90 16.43 8.44
C ARG A 8 -1.73 15.19 7.56
N ASP A 9 -2.41 14.09 7.86
CA ASP A 9 -2.38 12.84 7.09
C ASP A 9 -3.46 12.77 6.01
N PHE A 10 -4.47 13.65 6.08
CA PHE A 10 -5.61 13.66 5.14
C PHE A 10 -5.19 13.76 3.66
N PRO A 11 -4.21 14.61 3.27
CA PRO A 11 -3.76 14.68 1.88
C PRO A 11 -3.18 13.36 1.34
N ARG A 12 -2.74 12.45 2.22
CA ARG A 12 -2.14 11.16 1.85
C ARG A 12 -3.15 10.02 1.77
N LEU A 13 -4.44 10.29 2.01
CA LEU A 13 -5.53 9.32 1.89
C LEU A 13 -5.21 8.00 2.62
N GLY A 14 -4.70 8.10 3.86
CA GLY A 14 -4.39 6.95 4.72
C GLY A 14 -2.98 6.36 4.56
N MET A 15 -2.16 6.83 3.61
CA MET A 15 -0.77 6.40 3.49
C MET A 15 0.15 7.04 4.55
N PRO A 16 1.13 6.28 5.10
CA PRO A 16 2.13 6.82 6.02
C PRO A 16 3.02 7.86 5.32
N THR A 17 3.77 8.64 6.10
CA THR A 17 4.75 9.58 5.55
C THR A 17 5.84 8.82 4.78
N PRO A 18 6.23 9.26 3.57
CA PRO A 18 7.34 8.66 2.86
C PRO A 18 8.65 8.91 3.63
N VAL A 19 9.41 7.83 3.88
CA VAL A 19 10.65 7.84 4.66
C VAL A 19 11.82 7.23 3.89
N THR A 20 11.60 6.95 2.60
CA THR A 20 12.59 6.46 1.63
C THR A 20 12.51 7.32 0.38
N GLU A 21 13.52 7.27 -0.48
CA GLU A 21 13.59 8.06 -1.72
C GLU A 21 12.54 7.63 -2.76
N GLU A 22 12.12 6.37 -2.72
CA GLU A 22 11.18 5.73 -3.66
C GLU A 22 9.72 5.95 -3.22
N ALA A 23 9.48 6.11 -1.92
CA ALA A 23 8.14 6.23 -1.34
C ALA A 23 7.28 7.41 -1.88
N PRO A 24 7.83 8.60 -2.22
CA PRO A 24 7.04 9.68 -2.83
C PRO A 24 6.41 9.30 -4.17
N ARG A 25 7.06 8.45 -4.97
CA ARG A 25 6.51 7.97 -6.25
C ARG A 25 5.24 7.17 -6.01
N ILE A 26 5.30 6.19 -5.10
CA ILE A 26 4.15 5.38 -4.67
C ILE A 26 3.02 6.29 -4.16
N LEU A 27 3.34 7.30 -3.36
CA LEU A 27 2.34 8.22 -2.83
C LEU A 27 1.61 9.00 -3.94
N SER A 28 2.35 9.51 -4.93
CA SER A 28 1.75 10.25 -6.05
C SER A 28 0.86 9.38 -6.95
N LEU A 29 1.26 8.13 -7.19
CA LEU A 29 0.43 7.15 -7.90
C LEU A 29 -0.86 6.84 -7.12
N TRP A 30 -0.75 6.64 -5.81
CA TRP A 30 -1.89 6.41 -4.92
C TRP A 30 -2.87 7.58 -4.97
N GLN A 31 -2.37 8.81 -4.80
CA GLN A 31 -3.18 10.02 -4.87
C GLN A 31 -3.83 10.20 -6.24
N GLY A 32 -3.09 9.98 -7.33
CA GLY A 32 -3.61 10.07 -8.69
C GLY A 32 -4.72 9.03 -8.96
N SER A 33 -4.54 7.79 -8.50
CA SER A 33 -5.51 6.72 -8.63
C SER A 33 -6.81 7.02 -7.87
N TRP A 34 -6.68 7.52 -6.64
CA TRP A 34 -7.83 7.97 -5.85
C TRP A 34 -8.53 9.17 -6.46
N ALA A 35 -7.79 10.15 -6.98
CA ALA A 35 -8.38 11.30 -7.64
C ALA A 35 -9.23 10.85 -8.84
N ALA A 36 -8.68 9.97 -9.69
CA ALA A 36 -9.43 9.39 -10.81
C ALA A 36 -10.69 8.63 -10.36
N ALA A 37 -10.56 7.79 -9.33
CA ALA A 37 -11.68 7.04 -8.77
C ALA A 37 -12.78 7.96 -8.20
N LEU A 38 -12.39 9.03 -7.50
CA LEU A 38 -13.34 10.00 -6.94
C LEU A 38 -14.01 10.84 -8.03
N THR A 39 -13.30 11.21 -9.10
CA THR A 39 -13.90 11.92 -10.24
C THR A 39 -14.95 11.06 -10.93
N VAL A 40 -14.62 9.79 -11.24
CA VAL A 40 -15.57 8.84 -11.85
C VAL A 40 -16.72 8.55 -10.90
N GLY A 41 -16.43 8.34 -9.61
CA GLY A 41 -17.43 8.14 -8.58
C GLY A 41 -18.41 9.31 -8.50
N ALA A 42 -17.91 10.54 -8.35
CA ALA A 42 -18.75 11.74 -8.29
C ALA A 42 -19.62 11.92 -9.54
N LEU A 43 -19.09 11.63 -10.73
CA LEU A 43 -19.85 11.64 -11.98
C LEU A 43 -21.01 10.62 -11.93
N VAL A 44 -20.73 9.37 -11.62
CA VAL A 44 -21.73 8.29 -11.59
C VAL A 44 -22.78 8.54 -10.52
N TRP A 45 -22.35 8.87 -9.30
CA TRP A 45 -23.26 9.23 -8.21
C TRP A 45 -24.11 10.46 -8.56
N GLY A 46 -23.52 11.47 -9.20
CA GLY A 46 -24.23 12.64 -9.69
C GLY A 46 -25.32 12.27 -10.72
N LEU A 47 -24.99 11.43 -11.71
CA LEU A 47 -25.95 10.96 -12.72
C LEU A 47 -27.08 10.12 -12.10
N ILE A 48 -26.76 9.25 -11.15
CA ILE A 48 -27.77 8.42 -10.44
C ILE A 48 -28.72 9.32 -9.64
N LEU A 49 -28.19 10.24 -8.84
CA LEU A 49 -28.99 11.16 -8.03
C LEU A 49 -29.85 12.07 -8.92
N TRP A 50 -29.27 12.57 -10.01
CA TRP A 50 -29.99 13.38 -10.98
C TRP A 50 -31.15 12.59 -11.62
N ALA A 51 -30.91 11.36 -12.08
CA ALA A 51 -31.96 10.51 -12.63
C ALA A 51 -33.04 10.18 -11.59
N ALA A 52 -32.65 9.87 -10.36
CA ALA A 52 -33.58 9.52 -9.28
C ALA A 52 -34.47 10.69 -8.84
N ILE A 53 -33.96 11.93 -8.87
CA ILE A 53 -34.69 13.12 -8.43
C ILE A 53 -35.53 13.72 -9.57
N PHE A 54 -34.94 13.92 -10.75
CA PHE A 54 -35.58 14.64 -11.86
C PHE A 54 -36.43 13.75 -12.77
N HIS A 55 -36.06 12.48 -12.96
CA HIS A 55 -36.79 11.52 -13.78
C HIS A 55 -37.64 10.54 -12.98
N ARG A 56 -37.83 10.81 -11.69
CA ARG A 56 -38.73 10.03 -10.83
C ARG A 56 -40.16 10.09 -11.36
N ARG A 57 -40.81 8.92 -11.43
CA ARG A 57 -42.21 8.77 -11.85
C ARG A 57 -43.15 9.53 -10.91
N SER A 58 -44.03 10.34 -11.50
CA SER A 58 -45.18 10.93 -10.79
C SER A 58 -46.30 9.89 -10.64
N ARG A 59 -47.02 9.91 -9.52
CA ARG A 59 -48.07 8.91 -9.18
C ARG A 59 -49.28 8.93 -10.13
N THR A 60 -49.42 9.99 -10.93
CA THR A 60 -50.64 10.28 -11.69
C THR A 60 -50.55 9.92 -13.18
N ARG A 61 -49.37 9.59 -13.71
CA ARG A 61 -49.18 9.28 -15.15
C ARG A 61 -49.14 7.77 -15.40
N THR A 62 -49.99 7.30 -16.32
CA THR A 62 -50.13 5.88 -16.73
C THR A 62 -49.56 5.58 -18.12
N GLU A 63 -48.94 6.57 -18.78
CA GLU A 63 -48.24 6.39 -20.05
C GLU A 63 -46.96 5.55 -19.87
N VAL A 64 -46.73 4.64 -20.82
CA VAL A 64 -45.50 3.85 -20.90
C VAL A 64 -44.37 4.71 -21.48
N PRO A 65 -43.15 4.69 -20.91
CA PRO A 65 -42.06 5.53 -21.38
C PRO A 65 -41.55 5.07 -22.75
N ALA A 66 -41.04 6.03 -23.53
CA ALA A 66 -40.40 5.75 -24.81
C ALA A 66 -39.26 4.71 -24.63
N GLN A 67 -39.32 3.62 -25.39
CA GLN A 67 -38.31 2.56 -25.39
C GLN A 67 -37.20 2.95 -26.36
N SER A 68 -36.12 3.55 -25.85
CA SER A 68 -34.89 3.71 -26.63
C SER A 68 -34.05 2.44 -26.51
N ARG A 69 -33.62 1.90 -27.66
CA ARG A 69 -32.76 0.71 -27.73
C ARG A 69 -31.67 0.96 -28.77
N TYR A 70 -30.48 0.42 -28.53
CA TYR A 70 -29.32 0.46 -29.45
C TYR A 70 -28.85 1.87 -29.77
N ASN A 71 -28.39 2.60 -28.76
CA ASN A 71 -27.75 3.90 -28.99
C ASN A 71 -26.25 3.67 -29.19
N MET A 72 -25.86 3.27 -30.40
CA MET A 72 -24.46 2.92 -30.71
C MET A 72 -23.43 3.97 -30.25
N PRO A 73 -23.67 5.30 -30.40
CA PRO A 73 -22.76 6.31 -29.85
C PRO A 73 -22.51 6.24 -28.33
N ILE A 74 -23.55 6.06 -27.49
CA ILE A 74 -23.34 5.95 -26.04
C ILE A 74 -22.65 4.62 -25.69
N GLU A 75 -22.94 3.56 -26.45
CA GLU A 75 -22.31 2.24 -26.29
C GLU A 75 -20.80 2.28 -26.57
N VAL A 76 -20.39 3.00 -27.60
CA VAL A 76 -18.97 3.26 -27.87
C VAL A 76 -18.34 4.13 -26.77
N LEU A 77 -19.06 5.12 -26.24
CA LEU A 77 -18.52 6.01 -25.21
C LEU A 77 -18.16 5.25 -23.93
N TYR A 78 -19.08 4.47 -23.36
CA TYR A 78 -18.83 3.77 -22.08
C TYR A 78 -17.92 2.55 -22.20
N THR A 79 -17.54 2.15 -23.42
CA THR A 79 -16.56 1.08 -23.67
C THR A 79 -15.16 1.66 -23.88
N VAL A 80 -15.02 2.68 -24.72
CA VAL A 80 -13.72 3.30 -25.03
C VAL A 80 -13.16 4.09 -23.85
N VAL A 81 -14.00 4.85 -23.14
CA VAL A 81 -13.53 5.70 -22.03
C VAL A 81 -12.88 4.89 -20.91
N PRO A 82 -13.49 3.82 -20.36
CA PRO A 82 -12.84 2.99 -19.35
C PRO A 82 -11.56 2.30 -19.84
N LEU A 83 -11.51 1.87 -21.11
CA LEU A 83 -10.30 1.26 -21.67
C LEU A 83 -9.13 2.24 -21.70
N ILE A 84 -9.37 3.50 -22.06
CA ILE A 84 -8.33 4.55 -22.02
C ILE A 84 -7.87 4.78 -20.57
N ILE A 85 -8.81 4.91 -19.63
CA ILE A 85 -8.48 5.12 -18.20
C ILE A 85 -7.60 3.97 -17.67
N VAL A 86 -8.00 2.72 -17.92
CA VAL A 86 -7.24 1.54 -17.48
C VAL A 86 -5.87 1.48 -18.16
N SER A 87 -5.79 1.76 -19.46
CA SER A 87 -4.52 1.73 -20.20
C SER A 87 -3.51 2.76 -19.65
N VAL A 88 -3.98 3.95 -19.31
CA VAL A 88 -3.14 5.00 -18.70
C VAL A 88 -2.67 4.60 -17.30
N LEU A 89 -3.58 4.11 -16.45
CA LEU A 89 -3.24 3.64 -15.10
C LEU A 89 -2.26 2.46 -15.13
N PHE A 90 -2.47 1.53 -16.06
CA PHE A 90 -1.58 0.38 -16.27
C PHE A 90 -0.19 0.85 -16.68
N TYR A 91 -0.07 1.78 -17.64
CA TYR A 91 1.22 2.32 -18.07
C TYR A 91 2.01 2.93 -16.90
N PHE A 92 1.37 3.75 -16.06
CA PHE A 92 2.02 4.33 -14.89
C PHE A 92 2.39 3.28 -13.84
N THR A 93 1.52 2.28 -13.62
CA THR A 93 1.78 1.21 -12.67
C THR A 93 2.95 0.33 -13.11
N ALA A 94 2.95 -0.12 -14.37
CA ALA A 94 3.99 -0.99 -14.92
C ALA A 94 5.38 -0.32 -14.94
N ARG A 95 5.43 1.01 -15.13
CA ARG A 95 6.67 1.78 -15.04
C ARG A 95 7.25 1.75 -13.61
N ASP A 96 6.37 1.90 -12.62
CA ASP A 96 6.78 2.13 -11.23
C ASP A 96 6.86 0.82 -10.42
N GLU A 97 6.43 -0.31 -11.01
CA GLU A 97 6.50 -1.66 -10.41
C GLU A 97 7.93 -2.08 -10.03
N ALA A 98 8.92 -1.59 -10.78
CA ALA A 98 10.34 -1.87 -10.51
C ALA A 98 10.84 -1.30 -9.17
N GLU A 99 10.13 -0.34 -8.58
CA GLU A 99 10.46 0.29 -7.29
C GLU A 99 9.61 -0.28 -6.13
N LEU A 100 8.91 -1.41 -6.34
CA LEU A 100 8.02 -1.98 -5.32
C LEU A 100 8.74 -2.46 -4.06
N MET A 101 8.35 -1.85 -2.95
CA MET A 101 8.93 -2.07 -1.63
C MET A 101 8.15 -3.11 -0.83
N LYS A 102 8.30 -4.37 -1.20
CA LYS A 102 8.08 -5.54 -0.33
C LYS A 102 8.47 -6.78 -1.14
N GLN A 103 9.44 -7.54 -0.64
CA GLN A 103 9.80 -8.82 -1.24
C GLN A 103 9.59 -9.95 -0.24
N ASP A 104 8.82 -10.96 -0.65
CA ASP A 104 8.54 -12.11 0.18
C ASP A 104 9.72 -13.07 0.23
N VAL A 105 9.92 -13.73 1.37
CA VAL A 105 11.02 -14.67 1.56
C VAL A 105 10.53 -16.08 1.18
N PHE A 106 11.05 -16.61 0.08
CA PHE A 106 10.74 -17.97 -0.38
C PHE A 106 11.84 -18.95 0.05
N PRO A 107 11.51 -20.04 0.74
CA PRO A 107 12.49 -21.07 1.11
C PRO A 107 13.22 -21.62 -0.13
N GLY A 108 14.53 -21.75 -0.04
CA GLY A 108 15.37 -22.26 -1.14
C GLY A 108 15.62 -21.27 -2.29
N HIS A 109 15.02 -20.07 -2.25
CA HIS A 109 15.36 -18.96 -3.14
C HIS A 109 16.30 -17.98 -2.44
N ASN A 110 17.48 -17.78 -3.01
CA ASN A 110 18.52 -16.88 -2.52
C ASN A 110 18.71 -15.62 -3.40
N VAL A 111 17.74 -15.35 -4.28
CA VAL A 111 17.76 -14.19 -5.21
C VAL A 111 16.93 -13.02 -4.70
N ASN A 112 16.33 -13.13 -3.52
CA ASN A 112 15.46 -12.10 -2.99
C ASN A 112 16.25 -10.97 -2.37
N VAL A 113 16.55 -9.95 -3.17
CA VAL A 113 17.33 -8.78 -2.78
C VAL A 113 16.62 -7.53 -3.30
N PHE A 114 16.40 -6.58 -2.40
CA PHE A 114 15.93 -5.23 -2.73
C PHE A 114 16.74 -4.21 -1.92
N GLU A 115 16.91 -3.01 -2.47
CA GLU A 115 17.66 -1.92 -1.85
C GLU A 115 16.70 -0.83 -1.40
N VAL A 116 16.99 -0.23 -0.24
CA VAL A 116 16.19 0.85 0.34
C VAL A 116 17.12 1.92 0.86
N THR A 117 16.87 3.18 0.47
CA THR A 117 17.59 4.33 1.03
C THR A 117 16.68 5.13 1.95
N PRO A 118 16.84 5.06 3.28
CA PRO A 118 16.06 5.84 4.22
C PRO A 118 16.44 7.32 4.19
N THR A 119 15.45 8.21 4.25
CA THR A 119 15.65 9.68 4.23
C THR A 119 15.53 10.33 5.60
N GLN A 120 15.01 9.60 6.59
CA GLN A 120 14.75 10.12 7.94
C GLN A 120 15.19 9.12 9.01
N GLU A 121 15.94 9.61 10.01
CA GLU A 121 16.29 8.82 11.19
C GLU A 121 15.05 8.55 12.06
N GLY A 122 15.00 7.38 12.69
CA GLY A 122 13.85 6.98 13.49
C GLY A 122 13.73 5.47 13.70
N THR A 123 12.69 5.06 14.41
CA THR A 123 12.34 3.64 14.58
C THR A 123 11.05 3.35 13.82
N PHE A 124 11.14 2.47 12.82
CA PHE A 124 10.04 2.07 11.97
C PHE A 124 9.61 0.65 12.31
N ARG A 125 8.30 0.41 12.36
CA ARG A 125 7.74 -0.91 12.68
C ARG A 125 7.49 -1.67 11.38
N GLY A 126 8.14 -2.82 11.25
CA GLY A 126 7.85 -3.81 10.23
C GLY A 126 6.89 -4.87 10.74
N LYS A 127 6.20 -5.50 9.80
CA LYS A 127 5.33 -6.65 10.03
C LYS A 127 5.50 -7.64 8.88
N CYS A 128 5.40 -8.92 9.16
CA CYS A 128 5.21 -9.90 8.10
C CYS A 128 3.83 -9.70 7.44
N ALA A 129 3.75 -9.84 6.11
CA ALA A 129 2.50 -9.67 5.38
C ALA A 129 1.96 -10.96 4.74
N GLU A 130 2.77 -12.02 4.69
CA GLU A 130 2.33 -13.35 4.22
C GLU A 130 2.07 -14.29 5.37
N LEU A 131 1.04 -15.12 5.26
CA LEU A 131 0.62 -16.03 6.33
C LEU A 131 1.71 -17.08 6.63
N CYS A 132 2.32 -17.00 7.81
CA CYS A 132 3.39 -17.93 8.26
C CYS A 132 2.94 -18.95 9.32
N GLY A 133 1.63 -19.09 9.55
CA GLY A 133 1.05 -20.00 10.55
C GLY A 133 0.38 -19.30 11.72
N VAL A 134 0.23 -20.02 12.84
CA VAL A 134 -0.62 -19.62 13.99
C VAL A 134 -0.22 -18.31 14.65
N ASP A 135 1.08 -17.99 14.65
CA ASP A 135 1.64 -16.79 15.28
C ASP A 135 1.97 -15.67 14.26
N HIS A 136 1.44 -15.74 13.03
CA HIS A 136 1.70 -14.74 11.98
C HIS A 136 1.47 -13.29 12.47
N ALA A 137 0.40 -13.04 13.22
CA ALA A 137 0.08 -11.70 13.75
C ALA A 137 1.13 -11.15 14.75
N ARG A 138 2.02 -12.00 15.27
CA ARG A 138 3.09 -11.62 16.20
C ARG A 138 4.42 -11.35 15.52
N MET A 139 4.54 -11.58 14.21
CA MET A 139 5.78 -11.33 13.45
C MET A 139 6.00 -9.85 13.20
N LEU A 140 6.24 -9.11 14.28
CA LEU A 140 6.54 -7.69 14.31
C LEU A 140 8.02 -7.50 14.57
N PHE A 141 8.66 -6.60 13.84
CA PHE A 141 10.07 -6.25 14.00
C PHE A 141 10.24 -4.73 13.93
N ASN A 142 11.35 -4.22 14.45
CA ASN A 142 11.67 -2.80 14.41
C ASN A 142 12.93 -2.58 13.58
N VAL A 143 12.88 -1.62 12.66
CA VAL A 143 14.04 -1.15 11.90
C VAL A 143 14.41 0.22 12.44
N LYS A 144 15.64 0.38 12.91
CA LYS A 144 16.16 1.65 13.41
C LYS A 144 17.11 2.26 12.39
N VAL A 145 16.72 3.41 11.86
CA VAL A 145 17.56 4.24 10.99
C VAL A 145 18.29 5.23 11.89
N VAL A 146 19.62 5.19 11.85
CA VAL A 146 20.51 5.97 12.72
C VAL A 146 21.65 6.57 11.91
N SER A 147 22.33 7.57 12.47
CA SER A 147 23.52 8.15 11.86
C SER A 147 24.62 7.10 11.60
N PRO A 148 25.48 7.29 10.57
CA PRO A 148 26.57 6.36 10.27
C PRO A 148 27.53 6.12 11.44
N GLN A 149 27.79 7.16 12.25
CA GLN A 149 28.67 7.05 13.43
C GLN A 149 28.06 6.12 14.48
N ARG A 150 26.78 6.32 14.81
CA ARG A 150 26.04 5.50 15.78
C ARG A 150 25.93 4.06 15.30
N TYR A 151 25.76 3.84 13.99
CA TYR A 151 25.75 2.51 13.40
C TYR A 151 27.10 1.80 13.59
N GLN A 152 28.22 2.48 13.31
CA GLN A 152 29.55 1.91 13.49
C GLN A 152 29.87 1.61 14.97
N GLU A 153 29.50 2.49 15.89
CA GLU A 153 29.62 2.25 17.33
C GLU A 153 28.81 1.03 17.76
N HIS A 154 27.60 0.86 17.23
CA HIS A 154 26.76 -0.30 17.49
C HIS A 154 27.43 -1.60 17.02
N LEU A 155 27.99 -1.61 15.80
CA LEU A 155 28.72 -2.77 15.27
C LEU A 155 29.93 -3.15 16.14
N ARG A 156 30.69 -2.17 16.62
CA ARG A 156 31.82 -2.42 17.55
C ARG A 156 31.32 -3.06 18.84
N GLY A 157 30.27 -2.50 19.45
CA GLY A 157 29.68 -3.05 20.67
C GLY A 157 29.11 -4.47 20.51
N LEU A 158 28.58 -4.82 19.33
CA LEU A 158 28.17 -6.20 19.02
C LEU A 158 29.39 -7.13 18.88
N ALA A 159 30.46 -6.67 18.22
CA ALA A 159 31.68 -7.44 18.03
C ALA A 159 32.41 -7.74 19.35
N ASP A 160 32.38 -6.80 20.30
CA ASP A 160 32.92 -6.96 21.66
C ASP A 160 32.14 -7.99 22.48
N LYS A 161 30.83 -8.12 22.22
CA LYS A 161 29.95 -9.16 22.79
C LYS A 161 30.05 -10.51 22.07
N GLY A 162 30.94 -10.63 21.07
CA GLY A 162 31.08 -11.84 20.26
C GLY A 162 29.96 -12.06 19.21
N GLN A 163 29.04 -11.10 19.04
CA GLN A 163 27.92 -11.19 18.09
C GLN A 163 28.35 -10.76 16.68
N ARG A 164 29.29 -11.51 16.09
CA ARG A 164 29.95 -11.16 14.82
C ARG A 164 29.22 -11.69 13.57
N GLY A 165 27.97 -12.16 13.72
CA GLY A 165 27.15 -12.64 12.60
C GLY A 165 27.45 -14.07 12.11
N PHE A 166 28.35 -14.80 12.79
CA PHE A 166 28.57 -16.21 12.50
C PHE A 166 27.44 -17.05 13.10
N ILE A 167 26.61 -17.64 12.24
CA ILE A 167 25.61 -18.64 12.63
C ILE A 167 26.19 -20.03 12.31
N PRO A 168 26.65 -20.81 13.30
CA PRO A 168 27.14 -22.15 13.06
C PRO A 168 26.03 -23.03 12.48
N ALA A 169 26.36 -23.84 11.47
CA ALA A 169 25.43 -24.84 10.95
C ALA A 169 25.04 -25.83 12.06
N GLY A 170 23.75 -26.14 12.20
CA GLY A 170 23.26 -27.12 13.18
C GLY A 170 22.84 -26.56 14.53
N ILE A 171 22.53 -25.26 14.64
CA ILE A 171 21.80 -24.75 15.82
C ILE A 171 20.48 -25.52 15.96
N GLU A 172 20.24 -26.04 17.15
CA GLU A 172 18.97 -26.66 17.51
C GLU A 172 17.87 -25.60 17.34
N ILE A 173 16.89 -25.89 16.48
CA ILE A 173 15.74 -25.01 16.30
C ILE A 173 14.95 -25.10 17.61
N THR A 174 15.19 -24.16 18.51
CA THR A 174 14.49 -24.05 19.79
C THR A 174 12.98 -23.95 19.55
N GLU A 175 12.19 -24.38 20.54
CA GLU A 175 10.73 -24.23 20.56
C GLU A 175 10.28 -22.85 20.06
N PRO A 176 9.08 -22.72 19.45
CA PRO A 176 8.59 -21.46 18.88
C PRO A 176 8.70 -20.31 19.89
N ALA A 177 9.76 -19.51 19.72
CA ALA A 177 10.05 -18.40 20.60
C ALA A 177 9.05 -17.28 20.31
N ARG A 178 8.24 -16.93 21.31
CA ARG A 178 7.37 -15.75 21.23
C ARG A 178 8.23 -14.49 21.36
N ASN A 179 7.90 -13.44 20.61
CA ASN A 179 8.59 -12.14 20.64
C ASN A 179 8.99 -11.73 22.05
N ASN A 180 10.30 -11.66 22.25
CA ASN A 180 11.01 -11.42 23.50
C ASN A 180 11.47 -9.96 23.65
N GLU A 181 11.28 -9.12 22.62
CA GLU A 181 11.44 -7.67 22.77
C GLU A 181 10.28 -7.08 23.59
N PRO A 182 10.56 -6.43 24.75
CA PRO A 182 9.55 -5.63 25.42
C PRO A 182 9.10 -4.51 24.46
N ARG A 183 7.80 -4.19 24.46
CA ARG A 183 7.22 -3.07 23.71
C ARG A 183 7.79 -1.74 24.22
N LYS A 184 9.04 -1.43 23.90
CA LYS A 184 9.68 -0.17 24.20
C LYS A 184 9.22 0.83 23.15
N LEU A 185 8.16 1.54 23.50
CA LEU A 185 7.74 2.80 22.89
C LEU A 185 8.65 3.92 23.40
#